data_AF-A0A975A4M5-F1
#
_entry.id   AF-A0A975A4M5-F1
#
_cell.length_a   1.000
_cell.length_b   1.000
_cell.length_c   1.000
_cell.angle_alpha   90.00
_cell.angle_beta   90.00
_cell.angle_gamma   90.00
#
_symmetry.space_group_name_H-M   'P 1'
#
loop_
_entity.id
_entity.type
_entity.pdbx_description
1 polymer ?
#
loop_
_entity_poly.entity_id
_entity_poly.type
_entity_poly.pdbx_seq_one_letter_code
_entity_poly.pdbx_strand_id
1 'polypeptide(L)'
;MRISRTPTTSTVVAALLLGLLATLTVAVGAATGAGRTSAVKACASKSDGSLRLVGTKKSCRRGEQAVTWNKRGVPGSDGVDGTNGAAGAAGAAGERGPAGAPGVSGYQIVERSTPVDGFFLGSAEVACPAGKRVVGGGVSALNAAGRDVGTSTFLVRAEYPSADGSKWGAIVENGSGTVVSRFVIRAICVTALD
;
A
#
# COMPACT_ATOMS: atom_id res chain seq x y z
N MET A 1 -0.50 -51.10 11.93
CA MET A 1 -1.24 -50.66 13.12
C MET A 1 -1.45 -49.15 13.00
N ARG A 2 -2.70 -48.66 13.09
CA ARG A 2 -3.19 -47.27 12.94
C ARG A 2 -3.14 -46.72 11.50
N ILE A 3 -4.20 -46.93 10.70
CA ILE A 3 -5.42 -46.10 10.52
C ILE A 3 -5.12 -44.73 9.90
N SER A 4 -5.34 -44.67 8.59
CA SER A 4 -5.54 -43.48 7.76
C SER A 4 -6.82 -42.73 8.15
N ARG A 5 -6.74 -41.42 8.35
CA ARG A 5 -7.89 -40.49 8.35
C ARG A 5 -7.46 -39.12 7.80
N THR A 6 -7.88 -38.81 6.58
CA THR A 6 -8.32 -37.46 6.20
C THR A 6 -9.84 -37.50 6.19
N PRO A 7 -10.58 -36.48 6.67
CA PRO A 7 -11.08 -35.49 5.70
C PRO A 7 -11.47 -34.08 6.27
N THR A 8 -11.67 -33.17 5.31
CA THR A 8 -12.71 -32.11 5.20
C THR A 8 -12.71 -30.83 6.06
N THR A 9 -12.48 -29.73 5.33
CA THR A 9 -13.12 -28.40 5.36
C THR A 9 -14.48 -28.28 6.06
N SER A 10 -14.73 -27.17 6.78
CA SER A 10 -15.91 -26.31 6.53
C SER A 10 -16.07 -25.11 7.48
N THR A 11 -16.35 -23.96 6.85
CA THR A 11 -17.32 -22.92 7.20
C THR A 11 -17.12 -21.97 8.39
N VAL A 12 -17.19 -20.69 8.00
CA VAL A 12 -17.35 -19.43 8.72
C VAL A 12 -18.74 -19.32 9.38
N VAL A 13 -18.83 -18.44 10.39
CA VAL A 13 -20.01 -17.72 10.93
C VAL A 13 -20.75 -18.38 12.11
N ALA A 14 -20.62 -17.80 13.31
CA ALA A 14 -21.74 -17.41 14.18
C ALA A 14 -21.24 -16.65 15.42
N ALA A 15 -21.91 -15.54 15.72
CA ALA A 15 -21.62 -14.59 16.78
C ALA A 15 -22.09 -15.03 18.18
N LEU A 16 -21.83 -14.15 19.16
CA LEU A 16 -22.61 -13.83 20.38
C LEU A 16 -22.07 -14.30 21.75
N LEU A 17 -21.72 -13.30 22.58
CA LEU A 17 -22.21 -13.03 23.97
C LEU A 17 -21.15 -12.76 25.07
N LEU A 18 -21.37 -11.59 25.74
CA LEU A 18 -21.11 -11.24 27.14
C LEU A 18 -19.73 -10.63 27.52
N GLY A 19 -19.57 -9.33 27.22
CA GLY A 19 -18.55 -8.46 27.80
C GLY A 19 -19.09 -7.65 28.99
N LEU A 20 -18.51 -7.89 30.15
CA LEU A 20 -18.77 -7.42 31.52
C LEU A 20 -18.97 -5.88 31.68
N LEU A 21 -20.09 -5.46 32.28
CA LEU A 21 -20.29 -4.07 32.76
C LEU A 21 -19.54 -3.85 34.09
N ALA A 22 -18.57 -2.94 34.09
CA ALA A 22 -17.99 -2.37 35.33
C ALA A 22 -18.67 -1.02 35.61
N THR A 23 -19.45 -0.95 36.68
CA THR A 23 -20.12 0.28 37.14
C THR A 23 -19.15 1.11 37.97
N LEU A 24 -18.76 2.29 37.44
CA LEU A 24 -18.00 3.30 38.16
C LEU A 24 -18.99 4.21 38.92
N THR A 25 -19.05 4.09 40.25
CA THR A 25 -19.90 4.96 41.09
C THR A 25 -19.20 6.31 41.30
N VAL A 26 -19.75 7.36 40.66
CA VAL A 26 -19.35 8.75 40.94
C VAL A 26 -20.13 9.22 42.16
N ALA A 27 -19.44 9.47 43.27
CA ALA A 27 -20.02 10.09 44.46
C ALA A 27 -20.23 11.59 44.20
N VAL A 28 -21.48 12.00 43.98
CA VAL A 28 -21.84 13.43 43.89
C VAL A 28 -22.01 13.97 45.30
N GLY A 29 -21.06 14.77 45.77
CA GLY A 29 -21.16 15.50 47.03
C GLY A 29 -22.18 16.63 46.92
N ALA A 30 -23.36 16.46 47.51
CA ALA A 30 -24.33 17.53 47.64
C ALA A 30 -23.88 18.51 48.75
N ALA A 31 -23.26 19.63 48.36
CA ALA A 31 -23.10 20.76 49.25
C ALA A 31 -24.47 21.44 49.43
N THR A 32 -25.31 20.95 50.35
CA THR A 32 -26.52 21.66 50.77
C THR A 32 -26.12 22.80 51.71
N GLY A 33 -25.55 23.85 51.11
CA GLY A 33 -25.52 25.17 51.72
C GLY A 33 -26.94 25.71 51.77
N ALA A 34 -27.76 25.23 52.72
CA ALA A 34 -29.02 25.87 53.10
C ALA A 34 -28.70 27.18 53.85
N GLY A 35 -28.04 28.12 53.16
CA GLY A 35 -28.04 29.51 53.56
C GLY A 35 -29.50 29.91 53.64
N ARG A 36 -29.94 30.33 54.84
CA ARG A 36 -31.32 30.76 55.08
C ARG A 36 -31.66 31.86 54.06
N THR A 37 -32.26 31.49 52.93
CA THR A 37 -32.76 32.40 51.93
C THR A 37 -33.96 33.07 52.56
N SER A 38 -33.72 34.15 53.31
CA SER A 38 -34.80 34.95 53.87
C SER A 38 -35.51 35.60 52.68
N ALA A 39 -36.58 34.96 52.20
CA ALA A 39 -37.47 35.56 51.21
C ALA A 39 -37.92 36.93 51.74
N VAL A 40 -37.85 37.95 50.89
CA VAL A 40 -38.35 39.28 51.22
C VAL A 40 -39.87 39.19 51.19
N LYS A 41 -40.52 39.53 52.31
CA LYS A 41 -41.98 39.59 52.41
C LYS A 41 -42.43 41.04 52.26
N ALA A 42 -43.37 41.27 51.37
CA ALA A 42 -44.08 42.54 51.24
C ALA A 42 -45.59 42.29 51.24
N CYS A 43 -46.33 43.35 51.45
CA CYS A 43 -47.77 43.40 51.25
C CYS A 43 -48.04 44.42 50.13
N ALA A 44 -48.71 43.98 49.08
CA ALA A 44 -49.15 44.79 47.95
C ALA A 44 -50.59 45.25 48.19
N SER A 45 -50.84 46.55 48.12
CA SER A 45 -52.20 47.10 48.11
C SER A 45 -52.99 46.56 46.91
N LYS A 46 -54.22 46.09 47.13
CA LYS A 46 -55.07 45.56 46.06
C LYS A 46 -55.68 46.65 45.18
N SER A 47 -55.71 47.91 45.64
CA SER A 47 -56.34 49.02 44.91
C SER A 47 -55.39 49.70 43.94
N ASP A 48 -54.10 49.81 44.27
CA ASP A 48 -53.12 50.59 43.51
C ASP A 48 -51.77 49.90 43.34
N GLY A 49 -51.59 48.68 43.87
CA GLY A 49 -50.36 47.90 43.74
C GLY A 49 -49.18 48.41 44.56
N SER A 50 -49.37 49.44 45.41
CA SER A 50 -48.29 49.96 46.26
C SER A 50 -47.72 48.88 47.19
N LEU A 51 -46.40 48.79 47.26
CA LEU A 51 -45.69 47.76 48.02
C LEU A 51 -45.24 48.28 49.39
N ARG A 52 -45.54 47.51 50.43
CA ARG A 52 -45.07 47.73 51.79
C ARG A 52 -44.26 46.55 52.27
N LEU A 53 -42.97 46.77 52.51
CA LEU A 53 -42.10 45.74 53.10
C LEU A 53 -42.53 45.43 54.53
N VAL A 54 -42.59 44.14 54.86
CA VAL A 54 -42.98 43.68 56.20
C VAL A 54 -42.01 42.65 56.74
N GLY A 55 -41.89 42.58 58.06
CA GLY A 55 -41.21 41.46 58.70
C GLY A 55 -41.87 40.13 58.33
N THR A 56 -41.10 39.05 58.24
CA THR A 56 -41.58 37.73 57.79
C THR A 56 -42.78 37.21 58.62
N LYS A 57 -42.81 37.55 59.92
CA LYS A 57 -43.88 37.18 60.88
C LYS A 57 -45.07 38.16 60.92
N LYS A 58 -45.04 39.26 60.16
CA LYS A 58 -46.14 40.24 60.14
C LYS A 58 -47.15 39.90 59.05
N SER A 59 -48.43 40.04 59.35
CA SER A 59 -49.55 39.86 58.41
C SER A 59 -49.79 41.13 57.59
N CYS A 60 -50.39 40.94 56.42
CA CYS A 60 -50.87 42.05 55.60
C CYS A 60 -52.16 42.62 56.19
N ARG A 61 -52.39 43.91 55.95
CA ARG A 61 -53.62 44.59 56.35
C ARG A 61 -54.78 44.13 55.45
N ARG A 62 -56.01 44.36 55.90
CA ARG A 62 -57.19 44.14 55.06
C ARG A 62 -57.06 45.03 53.80
N GLY A 63 -57.31 44.46 52.63
CA GLY A 63 -57.12 45.15 51.35
C GLY A 63 -55.71 45.04 50.76
N GLU A 64 -54.79 44.32 51.40
CA GLU A 64 -53.46 44.00 50.86
C GLU A 64 -53.34 42.50 50.53
N GLN A 65 -52.37 42.15 49.69
CA GLN A 65 -51.97 40.79 49.33
C GLN A 65 -50.50 40.55 49.67
N ALA A 66 -50.19 39.41 50.30
CA ALA A 66 -48.80 39.06 50.59
C ALA A 66 -48.06 38.68 49.30
N VAL A 67 -46.86 39.22 49.12
CA VAL A 67 -45.93 38.91 48.03
C VAL A 67 -44.58 38.56 48.63
N THR A 68 -43.94 37.52 48.10
CA THR A 68 -42.61 37.10 48.55
C THR A 68 -41.70 36.85 47.36
N TRP A 69 -40.46 37.33 47.43
CA TRP A 69 -39.43 37.05 46.42
C TRP A 69 -38.08 36.75 47.08
N ASN A 70 -37.21 36.08 46.33
CA ASN A 70 -35.86 35.75 46.78
C ASN A 70 -34.95 36.99 46.73
N LYS A 71 -34.06 37.13 47.72
CA LYS A 71 -33.06 38.21 47.73
C LYS A 71 -32.00 38.09 46.62
N ARG A 72 -31.78 36.88 46.12
CA ARG A 72 -30.82 36.57 45.06
C ARG A 72 -31.55 35.76 43.98
N GLY A 73 -31.28 36.07 42.72
CA GLY A 73 -31.71 35.24 41.59
C GLY A 73 -31.06 33.86 41.65
N VAL A 74 -31.64 32.90 40.92
CA VAL A 74 -30.97 31.62 40.69
C VAL A 74 -29.69 31.87 39.87
N PRO A 75 -28.57 31.19 40.17
CA PRO A 75 -27.42 31.18 39.27
C PRO A 75 -27.87 30.78 37.85
N GLY A 76 -27.23 31.36 36.83
CA GLY A 76 -27.45 30.94 35.44
C GLY A 76 -27.02 29.48 35.24
N SER A 77 -27.57 28.81 34.22
CA SER A 77 -27.05 27.51 33.80
C SER A 77 -25.64 27.67 33.26
N ASP A 78 -24.83 26.62 33.37
CA ASP A 78 -23.55 26.55 32.68
C ASP A 78 -23.74 26.75 31.17
N GLY A 79 -22.72 27.31 30.52
CA GLY A 79 -22.68 27.41 29.07
C GLY A 79 -22.63 26.01 28.43
N VAL A 80 -23.11 25.90 27.20
CA VAL A 80 -22.92 24.67 26.42
C VAL A 80 -21.43 24.48 26.09
N ASP A 81 -20.95 23.24 26.14
CA ASP A 81 -19.61 22.92 25.67
C ASP A 81 -19.45 23.30 24.20
N GLY A 82 -18.25 23.76 23.84
CA GLY A 82 -17.92 24.05 22.45
C GLY A 82 -18.00 22.80 21.58
N THR A 83 -18.36 22.96 20.31
CA THR A 83 -18.33 21.85 19.35
C THR A 83 -16.89 21.41 19.07
N ASN A 84 -16.67 20.11 18.91
CA ASN A 84 -15.39 19.59 18.42
C ASN A 84 -15.00 20.26 17.09
N GLY A 85 -13.71 20.48 16.89
CA GLY A 85 -13.17 20.97 15.62
C GLY A 85 -13.46 20.01 14.47
N ALA A 86 -13.53 20.53 13.24
CA ALA A 86 -13.65 19.70 12.05
C ALA A 86 -12.42 18.80 11.88
N ALA A 87 -12.62 17.62 11.27
CA ALA A 87 -11.51 16.75 10.89
C ALA A 87 -10.56 17.48 9.92
N GLY A 88 -9.26 17.20 10.04
CA GLY A 88 -8.26 17.73 9.11
C GLY A 88 -8.50 17.27 7.68
N ALA A 89 -8.05 18.06 6.70
CA ALA A 89 -8.11 17.67 5.29
C ALA A 89 -7.28 16.40 5.02
N ALA A 90 -7.71 15.59 4.06
CA ALA A 90 -6.92 14.46 3.60
C ALA A 90 -5.57 14.95 3.01
N GLY A 91 -4.52 14.15 3.17
CA GLY A 91 -3.21 14.43 2.56
C GLY A 91 -3.29 14.43 1.03
N ALA A 92 -2.37 15.15 0.39
CA ALA A 92 -2.26 15.15 -1.06
C ALA A 92 -1.92 13.74 -1.60
N ALA A 93 -2.37 13.43 -2.82
CA ALA A 93 -1.97 12.21 -3.51
C ALA A 93 -0.45 12.21 -3.74
N GLY A 94 0.18 11.03 -3.66
CA GLY A 94 1.60 10.88 -3.94
C GLY A 94 1.95 11.18 -5.41
N GLU A 95 3.20 11.53 -5.66
CA GLU A 95 3.70 11.76 -7.02
C GLU A 95 3.69 10.47 -7.86
N ARG A 96 3.53 10.61 -9.17
CA ARG A 96 3.66 9.49 -10.11
C ARG A 96 5.13 9.05 -10.16
N GLY A 97 5.38 7.75 -10.17
CA GLY A 97 6.74 7.21 -10.37
C GLY A 97 7.36 7.60 -11.73
N PRO A 98 8.69 7.49 -11.88
CA PRO A 98 9.39 7.81 -13.12
C PRO A 98 8.96 6.89 -14.28
N ALA A 99 9.17 7.35 -15.52
CA ALA A 99 8.99 6.51 -16.69
C ALA A 99 10.00 5.35 -16.71
N GLY A 100 9.62 4.21 -17.29
CA GLY A 100 10.53 3.08 -17.49
C GLY A 100 11.63 3.38 -18.50
N ALA A 101 12.73 2.63 -18.45
CA ALA A 101 13.82 2.73 -19.43
C ALA A 101 13.34 2.37 -20.85
N PRO A 102 13.95 2.94 -21.92
CA PRO A 102 13.66 2.54 -23.30
C PRO A 102 13.87 1.03 -23.52
N GLY A 103 12.97 0.40 -24.29
CA GLY A 103 13.11 -1.00 -24.69
C GLY A 103 14.05 -1.19 -25.89
N VAL A 104 14.53 -2.42 -26.13
CA VAL A 104 15.32 -2.75 -27.34
C VAL A 104 14.40 -2.96 -28.55
N SER A 105 14.86 -2.61 -29.75
CA SER A 105 14.11 -2.78 -31.01
C SER A 105 14.97 -3.42 -32.11
N GLY A 106 14.38 -3.69 -33.28
CA GLY A 106 15.15 -4.14 -34.45
C GLY A 106 15.81 -5.53 -34.30
N TYR A 107 15.14 -6.47 -33.63
CA TYR A 107 15.59 -7.85 -33.49
C TYR A 107 15.96 -8.47 -34.84
N GLN A 108 17.13 -9.10 -34.90
CA GLN A 108 17.59 -9.82 -36.08
C GLN A 108 18.57 -10.92 -35.68
N ILE A 109 18.46 -12.09 -36.32
CA ILE A 109 19.48 -13.13 -36.25
C ILE A 109 20.35 -13.04 -37.50
N VAL A 110 21.67 -13.04 -37.30
CA VAL A 110 22.66 -13.21 -38.37
C VAL A 110 23.44 -14.49 -38.13
N GLU A 111 23.77 -15.21 -39.20
CA GLU A 111 24.44 -16.50 -39.09
C GLU A 111 25.58 -16.66 -40.10
N ARG A 112 26.55 -17.52 -39.75
CA ARG A 112 27.68 -17.90 -40.61
C ARG A 112 27.99 -19.38 -40.42
N SER A 113 28.18 -20.11 -41.52
CA SER A 113 28.66 -21.49 -41.48
C SER A 113 30.16 -21.55 -41.72
N THR A 114 30.88 -22.26 -40.86
CA THR A 114 32.34 -22.39 -40.91
C THR A 114 32.73 -23.88 -40.90
N PRO A 115 33.55 -24.35 -41.85
CA PRO A 115 34.12 -25.69 -41.80
C PRO A 115 35.22 -25.79 -40.74
N VAL A 116 35.33 -26.94 -40.10
CA VAL A 116 36.39 -27.26 -39.14
C VAL A 116 36.85 -28.69 -39.42
N ASP A 117 38.15 -28.84 -39.62
CA ASP A 117 38.75 -30.15 -39.83
C ASP A 117 38.61 -31.02 -38.58
N GLY A 118 38.62 -32.32 -38.78
CA GLY A 118 38.47 -33.29 -37.69
C GLY A 118 39.60 -33.20 -36.65
N PHE A 119 39.27 -33.28 -35.36
CA PHE A 119 40.18 -33.09 -34.21
C PHE A 119 40.82 -31.70 -34.07
N PHE A 120 40.43 -30.71 -34.90
CA PHE A 120 40.91 -29.35 -34.78
C PHE A 120 39.93 -28.43 -34.04
N LEU A 121 40.50 -27.37 -33.46
CA LEU A 121 39.74 -26.22 -32.99
C LEU A 121 39.36 -25.33 -34.17
N GLY A 122 38.09 -24.97 -34.25
CA GLY A 122 37.57 -23.97 -35.15
C GLY A 122 37.13 -22.72 -34.40
N SER A 123 37.38 -21.55 -34.97
CA SER A 123 36.85 -20.29 -34.46
C SER A 123 36.11 -19.54 -35.56
N ALA A 124 35.05 -18.84 -35.19
CA ALA A 124 34.34 -17.96 -36.10
C ALA A 124 33.70 -16.80 -35.35
N GLU A 125 33.52 -15.69 -36.06
CA GLU A 125 32.73 -14.56 -35.61
C GLU A 125 31.64 -14.24 -36.63
N VAL A 126 30.50 -13.76 -36.16
CA VAL A 126 29.46 -13.16 -36.99
C VAL A 126 29.15 -11.75 -36.48
N ALA A 127 29.21 -10.79 -37.40
CA ALA A 127 29.00 -9.38 -37.11
C ALA A 127 27.52 -9.01 -37.21
N CYS A 128 27.04 -8.23 -36.25
CA CYS A 128 25.76 -7.58 -36.35
C CYS A 128 25.77 -6.51 -37.46
N PRO A 129 24.63 -6.26 -38.11
CA PRO A 129 24.52 -5.15 -39.06
C PRO A 129 24.83 -3.80 -38.43
N ALA A 130 25.18 -2.81 -39.27
CA ALA A 130 25.44 -1.45 -38.82
C ALA A 130 24.27 -0.89 -37.99
N GLY A 131 24.59 -0.19 -36.90
CA GLY A 131 23.60 0.35 -35.95
C GLY A 131 23.04 -0.67 -34.96
N LYS A 132 23.46 -1.94 -35.02
CA LYS A 132 23.04 -2.97 -34.06
C LYS A 132 24.17 -3.42 -33.14
N ARG A 133 23.78 -4.01 -32.01
CA ARG A 133 24.66 -4.64 -31.02
C ARG A 133 24.17 -6.04 -30.73
N VAL A 134 25.12 -6.92 -30.42
CA VAL A 134 24.85 -8.29 -30.02
C VAL A 134 24.31 -8.31 -28.60
N VAL A 135 23.25 -9.09 -28.37
CA VAL A 135 22.69 -9.36 -27.04
C VAL A 135 22.77 -10.83 -26.67
N GLY A 136 23.23 -11.67 -27.60
CA GLY A 136 23.47 -13.09 -27.40
C GLY A 136 23.79 -13.78 -28.72
N GLY A 137 23.98 -15.08 -28.67
CA GLY A 137 24.24 -15.89 -29.85
C GLY A 137 24.32 -17.36 -29.48
N GLY A 138 24.88 -18.16 -30.38
CA GLY A 138 25.14 -19.57 -30.10
C GLY A 138 25.64 -20.33 -31.33
N VAL A 139 26.06 -21.57 -31.10
CA VAL A 139 26.50 -22.49 -32.14
C VAL A 139 25.56 -23.68 -32.30
N SER A 140 25.27 -24.06 -33.55
CA SER A 140 24.67 -25.36 -33.86
C SER A 140 25.43 -26.09 -34.97
N ALA A 141 25.36 -27.42 -34.95
CA ALA A 141 25.91 -28.27 -36.02
C ALA A 141 24.77 -28.65 -36.96
N LEU A 142 24.89 -28.31 -38.25
CA LEU A 142 23.89 -28.67 -39.26
C LEU A 142 24.41 -29.81 -40.13
N ASN A 143 23.55 -30.78 -40.46
CA ASN A 143 23.86 -31.72 -41.54
C ASN A 143 23.69 -31.07 -42.93
N ALA A 144 24.03 -31.82 -43.99
CA ALA A 144 23.88 -31.38 -45.37
C ALA A 144 22.43 -31.01 -45.77
N ALA A 145 21.43 -31.41 -44.98
CA ALA A 145 20.03 -31.06 -45.17
C ALA A 145 19.58 -29.86 -44.31
N GLY A 146 20.52 -29.14 -43.66
CA GLY A 146 20.24 -27.95 -42.86
C GLY A 146 19.52 -28.22 -41.53
N ARG A 147 19.47 -29.47 -41.07
CA ARG A 147 18.86 -29.83 -39.78
C ARG A 147 19.90 -29.85 -38.67
N ASP A 148 19.54 -29.31 -37.51
CA ASP A 148 20.36 -29.37 -36.30
C ASP A 148 20.60 -30.82 -35.91
N VAL A 149 21.85 -31.27 -35.95
CA VAL A 149 22.26 -32.61 -35.49
C VAL A 149 22.76 -32.63 -34.04
N GLY A 150 22.58 -31.50 -33.33
CA GLY A 150 23.07 -31.31 -31.97
C GLY A 150 24.60 -31.15 -31.91
N THR A 151 25.11 -30.83 -30.72
CA THR A 151 26.55 -30.61 -30.45
C THR A 151 27.33 -31.91 -30.21
N SER A 152 26.75 -33.08 -30.47
CA SER A 152 27.46 -34.37 -30.28
C SER A 152 28.71 -34.50 -31.18
N THR A 153 28.77 -33.72 -32.26
CA THR A 153 29.92 -33.60 -33.17
C THR A 153 30.88 -32.47 -32.78
N PHE A 154 30.39 -31.43 -32.10
CA PHE A 154 31.15 -30.23 -31.77
C PHE A 154 31.07 -29.89 -30.29
N LEU A 155 32.22 -29.90 -29.62
CA LEU A 155 32.33 -29.45 -28.24
C LEU A 155 32.57 -27.93 -28.24
N VAL A 156 31.59 -27.17 -27.77
CA VAL A 156 31.72 -25.71 -27.62
C VAL A 156 32.70 -25.41 -26.49
N ARG A 157 33.80 -24.74 -26.82
CA ARG A 157 34.86 -24.35 -25.86
C ARG A 157 34.66 -22.95 -25.31
N ALA A 158 34.20 -22.03 -26.15
CA ALA A 158 33.91 -20.65 -25.75
C ALA A 158 32.85 -20.04 -26.66
N GLU A 159 32.00 -19.20 -26.09
CA GLU A 159 31.11 -18.28 -26.82
C GLU A 159 31.22 -16.93 -26.13
N TYR A 160 31.31 -15.86 -26.91
CA TYR A 160 31.54 -14.53 -26.36
C TYR A 160 31.01 -13.43 -27.29
N PRO A 161 30.48 -12.33 -26.74
CA PRO A 161 30.35 -11.10 -27.49
C PRO A 161 31.72 -10.45 -27.67
N SER A 162 31.92 -9.71 -28.76
CA SER A 162 33.08 -8.82 -28.89
C SER A 162 33.01 -7.68 -27.87
N ALA A 163 34.15 -7.11 -27.50
CA ALA A 163 34.23 -6.06 -26.47
C ALA A 163 33.42 -4.80 -26.81
N ASP A 164 33.28 -4.48 -28.10
CA ASP A 164 32.46 -3.39 -28.63
C ASP A 164 30.98 -3.78 -28.86
N GLY A 165 30.63 -5.04 -28.60
CA GLY A 165 29.30 -5.60 -28.83
C GLY A 165 28.90 -5.69 -30.31
N SER A 166 29.83 -5.56 -31.26
CA SER A 166 29.51 -5.61 -32.69
C SER A 166 29.41 -7.04 -33.25
N LYS A 167 29.94 -8.05 -32.56
CA LYS A 167 30.01 -9.44 -33.06
C LYS A 167 29.73 -10.47 -31.96
N TRP A 168 29.27 -11.65 -32.39
CA TRP A 168 29.33 -12.87 -31.57
C TRP A 168 30.43 -13.78 -32.09
N GLY A 169 31.30 -14.25 -31.19
CA GLY A 169 32.37 -15.19 -31.46
C GLY A 169 32.12 -16.53 -30.79
N ALA A 170 32.62 -17.59 -31.42
CA ALA A 170 32.62 -18.92 -30.83
C ALA A 170 33.89 -19.69 -31.19
N ILE A 171 34.31 -20.55 -30.27
CA ILE A 171 35.37 -21.54 -30.44
C ILE A 171 34.77 -22.91 -30.19
N VAL A 172 34.91 -23.79 -31.18
CA VAL A 172 34.43 -25.16 -31.11
C VAL A 172 35.55 -26.13 -31.38
N GLU A 173 35.45 -27.33 -30.83
CA GLU A 173 36.31 -28.46 -31.18
C GLU A 173 35.50 -29.48 -31.95
N ASN A 174 36.01 -29.91 -33.10
CA ASN A 174 35.39 -30.98 -33.87
C ASN A 174 35.79 -32.34 -33.30
N GLY A 175 34.88 -32.98 -32.57
CA GLY A 175 35.06 -34.31 -31.97
C GLY A 175 34.71 -35.48 -32.90
N SER A 176 34.37 -35.21 -34.16
CA SER A 176 33.89 -36.22 -35.12
C SER A 176 34.93 -37.23 -35.61
N GLY A 177 36.18 -37.08 -35.16
CA GLY A 177 37.29 -37.88 -35.69
C GLY A 177 37.98 -37.17 -36.85
N THR A 178 38.09 -37.84 -38.00
CA THR A 178 38.79 -37.33 -39.21
C THR A 178 37.89 -36.58 -40.19
N VAL A 179 36.60 -36.39 -39.86
CA VAL A 179 35.62 -35.83 -40.80
C VAL A 179 35.57 -34.30 -40.67
N VAL A 180 35.77 -33.60 -41.79
CA VAL A 180 35.51 -32.16 -41.86
C VAL A 180 34.02 -31.93 -41.63
N SER A 181 33.70 -31.17 -40.59
CA SER A 181 32.32 -30.86 -40.21
C SER A 181 32.09 -29.36 -40.28
N ARG A 182 30.83 -28.92 -40.39
CA ARG A 182 30.49 -27.49 -40.39
C ARG A 182 29.68 -27.15 -39.14
N PHE A 183 30.05 -26.07 -38.47
CA PHE A 183 29.19 -25.46 -37.46
C PHE A 183 28.61 -24.15 -38.00
N VAL A 184 27.45 -23.77 -37.47
CA VAL A 184 26.78 -22.51 -37.73
C VAL A 184 26.83 -21.69 -36.46
N ILE A 185 27.48 -20.53 -36.53
CA ILE A 185 27.45 -19.52 -35.47
C ILE A 185 26.34 -18.52 -35.77
N ARG A 186 25.59 -18.15 -34.73
CA ARG A 186 24.52 -17.15 -34.80
C ARG A 186 24.77 -16.02 -33.80
N ALA A 187 24.40 -14.80 -34.18
CA ALA A 187 24.27 -13.67 -33.28
C ALA A 187 22.84 -13.15 -33.29
N ILE A 188 22.34 -12.82 -32.10
CA ILE A 188 21.10 -12.10 -31.88
C ILE A 188 21.45 -10.63 -31.73
N CYS A 189 21.00 -9.83 -32.68
CA CYS A 189 21.31 -8.42 -32.79
C CYS A 189 20.06 -7.57 -32.55
N VAL A 190 20.22 -6.48 -31.81
CA VAL A 190 19.17 -5.45 -31.61
C VAL A 190 19.73 -4.08 -31.92
N THR A 191 18.86 -3.14 -32.29
CA THR A 191 19.23 -1.73 -32.41
C THR A 191 19.59 -1.21 -31.02
N ALA A 192 20.82 -0.71 -30.88
CA ALA A 192 21.20 0.05 -29.70
C ALA A 192 20.47 1.39 -29.78
N LEU A 193 19.60 1.67 -28.81
CA LEU A 193 19.10 3.03 -28.60
C LEU A 193 20.17 3.72 -27.75
N ASP A 194 20.79 4.75 -28.32
CA ASP A 194 21.72 5.63 -27.59
C ASP A 194 20.99 6.41 -26.48
#